data_AF-A0A973BLD2-F1
#
_entry.id   AF-A0A973BLD2-F1
#
_cell.length_a   1.000
_cell.length_b   1.000
_cell.length_c   1.000
_cell.angle_alpha   90.00
_cell.angle_beta   90.00
_cell.angle_gamma   90.00
#
_symmetry.space_group_name_H-M   'P 1'
#
loop_
_entity.id
_entity.type
_entity.pdbx_description
1 polymer ?
#
loop_
_entity_poly.entity_id
_entity_poly.type
_entity_poly.pdbx_seq_one_letter_code
_entity_poly.pdbx_strand_id
1 'polypeptide(L)'
;MSLTDNYDCTNCGACCRCFPIYASNKDAEREPRIHSEALTMPKYLQHEDRAYQLYPTPFRDRCAFLKEDKRCEIYATRPSVCRRFEAGSKQCIEARRRLGIR
;
A
#
# COMPACT_ATOMS: atom_id res chain seq x y z
N MET A 1 1.79 21.61 -18.59
CA MET A 1 1.09 20.55 -17.83
C MET A 1 2.14 19.70 -17.16
N SER A 2 2.12 19.60 -15.84
CA SER A 2 3.13 18.84 -15.10
C SER A 2 2.88 17.35 -15.31
N LEU A 3 3.92 16.54 -15.48
CA LEU A 3 3.81 15.08 -15.67
C LEU A 3 3.07 14.37 -14.52
N THR A 4 2.82 15.05 -13.41
CA THR A 4 2.09 14.56 -12.23
C THR A 4 0.56 14.64 -12.37
N ASP A 5 0.02 15.50 -13.25
CA ASP A 5 -1.42 15.65 -13.46
C ASP A 5 -2.08 14.39 -14.05
N ASN A 6 -1.28 13.48 -14.62
CA ASN A 6 -1.75 12.27 -15.30
C ASN A 6 -1.86 11.03 -14.39
N TYR A 7 -1.57 11.16 -13.09
CA TYR A 7 -1.42 10.02 -12.18
C TYR A 7 -2.29 10.14 -10.93
N ASP A 8 -3.60 10.01 -11.13
CA ASP A 8 -4.57 9.99 -10.04
C ASP A 8 -4.44 8.74 -9.16
N CYS A 9 -3.80 8.92 -7.99
CA CYS A 9 -3.61 7.88 -6.99
C CYS A 9 -4.90 7.56 -6.20
N THR A 10 -5.99 8.31 -6.40
CA THR A 10 -7.26 8.08 -5.71
C THR A 10 -8.17 7.09 -6.42
N ASN A 11 -7.83 6.69 -7.65
CA ASN A 11 -8.70 5.82 -8.49
C ASN A 11 -7.97 4.64 -9.19
N CYS A 12 -6.63 4.55 -9.13
CA CYS A 12 -5.93 3.45 -9.84
C CYS A 12 -5.72 2.18 -9.00
N GLY A 13 -5.50 2.31 -7.68
CA GLY A 13 -5.22 1.19 -6.77
C GLY A 13 -4.01 0.33 -7.17
N ALA A 14 -3.08 0.85 -7.98
CA ALA A 14 -2.02 0.05 -8.59
C ALA A 14 -0.96 -0.41 -7.57
N CYS A 15 -0.48 0.52 -6.73
CA CYS A 15 0.48 0.20 -5.67
C CYS A 15 -0.09 -0.79 -4.65
N CYS A 16 -1.39 -0.72 -4.39
CA CYS A 16 -2.10 -1.60 -3.45
C CYS A 16 -2.29 -3.04 -3.94
N ARG A 17 -1.95 -3.36 -5.20
CA ARG A 17 -2.15 -4.68 -5.81
C ARG A 17 -0.88 -5.29 -6.38
N CYS A 18 0.23 -4.55 -6.40
CA CYS A 18 1.40 -4.93 -7.19
C CYS A 18 2.61 -5.39 -6.36
N PHE A 19 2.96 -4.67 -5.30
CA PHE A 19 4.20 -4.91 -4.54
C PHE A 19 3.88 -5.21 -3.09
N PRO A 20 4.68 -6.04 -2.38
CA PRO A 20 4.50 -6.25 -0.96
C PRO A 20 4.45 -4.94 -0.18
N ILE A 21 3.49 -4.82 0.73
CA ILE A 21 3.30 -3.65 1.58
C ILE A 21 3.44 -4.11 3.02
N TYR A 22 4.48 -3.59 3.66
CA TYR A 22 4.72 -3.79 5.09
C TYR A 22 4.53 -2.49 5.85
N ALA A 23 4.11 -2.62 7.10
CA ALA A 23 3.95 -1.51 8.03
C ALA A 23 4.78 -1.75 9.30
N SER A 24 5.33 -0.67 9.84
CA SER A 24 6.01 -0.65 11.13
C SER A 24 5.03 -0.60 12.30
N ASN A 25 5.54 -0.76 13.52
CA ASN A 25 4.76 -0.47 14.73
C ASN A 25 4.32 1.01 14.78
N LYS A 26 5.19 1.95 14.37
CA LYS A 26 4.85 3.39 14.30
C LYS A 26 3.75 3.68 13.28
N ASP A 27 3.68 2.90 12.20
CA ASP A 27 2.58 3.01 11.23
C ASP A 27 1.27 2.50 11.85
N ALA A 28 1.31 1.42 12.64
CA ALA A 28 0.14 0.89 13.35
C ALA A 28 -0.33 1.81 14.50
N GLU A 29 0.58 2.52 15.17
CA GLU A 29 0.20 3.60 16.11
C GLU A 29 -0.55 4.74 15.40
N ARG A 30 -0.13 5.08 14.17
CA ARG A 30 -0.76 6.12 13.36
C ARG A 30 -2.09 5.68 12.74
N GLU A 31 -2.21 4.40 12.40
CA GLU A 31 -3.42 3.77 11.87
C GLU A 31 -3.73 2.48 12.65
N PRO A 32 -4.45 2.57 13.78
CA PRO A 32 -4.70 1.44 14.66
C PRO A 32 -5.41 0.25 14.01
N ARG A 33 -6.17 0.48 12.92
CA ARG A 33 -6.81 -0.61 12.17
C ARG A 33 -5.81 -1.59 11.57
N ILE A 34 -4.52 -1.23 11.42
CA ILE A 34 -3.47 -2.15 10.97
C ILE A 34 -3.39 -3.38 11.89
N HIS A 35 -3.63 -3.25 13.20
CA HIS A 35 -3.57 -4.38 14.13
C HIS A 35 -4.61 -5.47 13.82
N SER A 36 -5.80 -5.10 13.32
CA SER A 36 -6.88 -6.04 13.02
C SER A 36 -6.94 -6.46 11.55
N GLU A 37 -6.52 -5.59 10.62
CA GLU A 37 -6.66 -5.81 9.18
C GLU A 37 -5.42 -6.43 8.52
N ALA A 38 -4.25 -6.32 9.15
CA ALA A 38 -2.99 -6.80 8.61
C ALA A 38 -2.62 -8.19 9.15
N LEU A 39 -1.74 -8.89 8.43
CA LEU A 39 -1.07 -10.06 8.98
C LEU A 39 0.08 -9.60 9.89
N THR A 40 0.06 -10.00 11.17
CA THR A 40 1.19 -9.76 12.07
C THR A 40 2.35 -10.67 11.67
N MET A 41 3.53 -10.09 11.47
CA MET A 41 4.72 -10.88 11.11
C MET A 41 5.18 -11.73 12.30
N PRO A 42 5.62 -12.97 12.09
CA PRO A 42 6.25 -13.76 13.14
C PRO A 42 7.42 -13.02 13.76
N LYS A 43 7.60 -13.10 15.09
CA LYS A 43 8.61 -12.32 15.82
C LYS A 43 10.02 -12.43 15.23
N TYR A 44 10.40 -13.60 14.73
CA TYR A 44 11.71 -13.85 14.12
C TYR A 44 11.89 -13.26 12.71
N LEU A 45 10.81 -12.77 12.08
CA LEU A 45 10.83 -12.07 10.79
C LEU A 45 10.53 -10.56 10.93
N GLN A 46 10.27 -10.08 12.15
CA GLN A 46 9.97 -8.67 12.38
C GLN A 46 11.24 -7.82 12.20
N HIS A 47 11.06 -6.67 11.55
CA HIS A 47 12.06 -5.62 11.42
C HIS A 47 11.39 -4.26 11.72
N GLU A 48 12.16 -3.18 11.92
CA GLU A 48 11.63 -1.87 12.30
C GLU A 48 10.50 -1.40 11.34
N ASP A 49 10.67 -1.62 10.04
CA ASP A 49 9.72 -1.26 8.98
C ASP A 49 8.80 -2.42 8.55
N ARG A 50 8.88 -3.56 9.24
CA ARG A 50 8.21 -4.81 8.89
C ARG A 50 7.67 -5.52 10.13
N ALA A 51 6.66 -4.94 10.76
CA ALA A 51 5.92 -5.56 11.86
C ALA A 51 4.61 -6.22 11.37
N TYR A 52 3.99 -5.61 10.35
CA TYR A 52 2.73 -6.05 9.77
C TYR A 52 2.83 -6.14 8.25
N GLN A 53 2.09 -7.07 7.65
CA GLN A 53 1.99 -7.25 6.21
C GLN A 53 0.57 -6.95 5.75
N LEU A 54 0.43 -5.88 4.95
CA LEU A 54 -0.84 -5.42 4.37
C LEU A 54 -1.14 -6.06 3.02
N TYR A 55 -0.09 -6.44 2.29
CA TYR A 55 -0.19 -7.17 1.03
C TYR A 55 1.13 -7.89 0.73
N PRO A 56 1.13 -9.09 0.12
CA PRO A 56 -0.02 -10.00 -0.01
C PRO A 56 -0.46 -10.54 1.35
N THR A 57 -1.71 -10.98 1.47
CA THR A 57 -2.18 -11.77 2.62
C THR A 57 -2.91 -13.00 2.10
N PRO A 58 -3.03 -14.10 2.87
CA PRO A 58 -3.57 -15.37 2.36
C PRO A 58 -5.00 -15.27 1.79
N PHE A 59 -5.78 -14.28 2.21
CA PHE A 59 -7.21 -14.17 1.89
C PHE A 59 -7.56 -12.95 1.03
N ARG A 60 -6.58 -12.14 0.61
CA ARG A 60 -6.82 -10.94 -0.19
C ARG A 60 -5.85 -10.87 -1.36
N ASP A 61 -6.39 -10.55 -2.53
CA ASP A 61 -5.65 -10.28 -3.77
C ASP A 61 -5.14 -8.83 -3.86
N ARG A 62 -5.37 -8.04 -2.81
CA ARG A 62 -5.03 -6.63 -2.69
C ARG A 62 -4.71 -6.24 -1.25
N CYS A 63 -4.16 -5.05 -1.08
CA CYS A 63 -3.92 -4.42 0.22
C CYS A 63 -5.18 -4.43 1.08
N ALA A 64 -5.00 -4.71 2.37
CA ALA A 64 -6.07 -4.78 3.34
C ALA A 64 -6.98 -3.53 3.37
N PHE A 65 -6.46 -2.36 2.96
CA PHE A 65 -7.20 -1.09 2.97
C PHE A 65 -7.56 -0.57 1.57
N LEU A 66 -7.51 -1.40 0.53
CA LEU A 66 -7.98 -1.03 -0.80
C LEU A 66 -9.49 -1.29 -0.92
N LYS A 67 -10.28 -0.23 -1.12
CA LYS A 67 -11.72 -0.32 -1.36
C LYS A 67 -12.03 -0.84 -2.77
N GLU A 68 -13.29 -1.23 -2.99
CA GLU A 68 -13.78 -1.67 -4.30
C GLU A 68 -13.69 -0.57 -5.38
N ASP A 69 -13.87 0.69 -4.99
CA ASP A 69 -13.67 1.87 -5.84
C ASP A 69 -12.19 2.19 -6.12
N LYS A 70 -11.26 1.30 -5.73
CA LYS A 70 -9.80 1.42 -5.89
C LYS A 70 -9.17 2.57 -5.08
N ARG A 71 -9.91 3.18 -4.16
CA ARG A 71 -9.39 4.18 -3.24
C ARG A 71 -8.76 3.51 -2.01
N CYS A 72 -7.64 4.05 -1.55
CA CYS A 72 -7.08 3.66 -0.25
C CYS A 72 -7.93 4.26 0.87
N GLU A 73 -8.47 3.41 1.74
CA GLU A 73 -9.29 3.84 2.87
C GLU A 73 -8.51 4.66 3.90
N ILE A 74 -7.23 4.35 4.06
CA ILE A 74 -6.33 4.99 5.02
C ILE A 74 -5.44 6.05 4.38
N TYR A 75 -5.88 6.69 3.28
CA TYR A 75 -5.02 7.57 2.47
C TYR A 75 -4.30 8.67 3.30
N ALA A 76 -4.99 9.24 4.30
CA ALA A 76 -4.44 10.28 5.18
C ALA A 76 -3.42 9.74 6.20
N THR A 77 -3.60 8.50 6.66
CA THR A 77 -2.80 7.83 7.70
C THR A 77 -1.84 6.78 7.14
N ARG A 78 -1.72 6.69 5.81
CA ARG A 78 -0.88 5.74 5.06
C ARG A 78 0.47 5.42 5.75
N PRO A 79 0.88 4.13 5.73
CA PRO A 79 2.20 3.73 6.18
C PRO A 79 3.31 4.48 5.47
N SER A 80 4.46 4.55 6.13
CA SER A 80 5.65 5.26 5.65
C SER A 80 6.13 4.75 4.29
N VAL A 81 5.99 3.45 3.99
CA VAL A 81 6.31 2.89 2.65
C VAL A 81 5.36 3.41 1.57
N CYS A 82 4.07 3.55 1.89
CA CYS A 82 3.05 4.05 0.95
C CYS A 82 3.18 5.55 0.69
N ARG A 83 3.71 6.34 1.64
CA ARG A 83 3.98 7.77 1.46
C ARG A 83 5.19 8.03 0.58
N ARG A 84 6.23 7.21 0.73
CA ARG A 84 7.46 7.27 -0.09
C ARG A 84 7.23 6.82 -1.54
N PHE A 85 6.11 6.15 -1.82
CA PHE A 85 5.76 5.71 -3.16
C PHE A 85 5.22 6.90 -3.99
N GLU A 86 6.07 7.48 -4.83
CA GLU A 86 5.74 8.66 -5.63
C GLU A 86 4.90 8.32 -6.87
N ALA A 87 3.85 9.12 -7.09
CA ALA A 87 3.02 9.03 -8.28
C ALA A 87 3.84 9.34 -9.53
N GLY A 88 3.79 8.44 -10.53
CA GLY A 88 4.55 8.60 -11.77
C GLY A 88 6.01 8.17 -11.71
N SER A 89 6.49 7.71 -10.55
CA SER A 89 7.79 7.06 -10.45
C SER A 89 7.87 5.79 -11.33
N LYS A 90 9.09 5.30 -11.61
CA LYS A 90 9.30 4.04 -12.35
C LYS A 90 8.52 2.86 -11.74
N GLN A 91 8.46 2.79 -10.41
CA GLN A 91 7.69 1.76 -9.69
C GLN A 91 6.17 1.94 -9.90
N CYS A 92 5.70 3.18 -9.91
CA CYS A 92 4.30 3.50 -10.17
C CYS A 92 3.87 3.10 -11.60
N ILE A 93 4.70 3.42 -12.59
CA ILE A 93 4.48 3.04 -14.00
C ILE A 93 4.50 1.53 -14.15
N GLU A 94 5.46 0.85 -13.54
CA GLU A 94 5.54 -0.62 -13.57
C GLU A 94 4.32 -1.28 -12.92
N ALA A 95 3.87 -0.78 -11.76
CA ALA A 95 2.67 -1.29 -11.10
C ALA A 95 1.42 -1.16 -11.98
N ARG A 96 1.27 -0.02 -12.65
CA ARG A 96 0.16 0.20 -13.59
C ARG A 96 0.25 -0.77 -14.77
N ARG A 97 1.44 -0.92 -15.37
CA ARG A 97 1.67 -1.83 -16.51
C ARG A 97 1.32 -3.28 -16.17
N ARG A 98 1.72 -3.78 -15.00
CA ARG A 98 1.40 -5.15 -14.55
C ARG A 98 -0.10 -5.41 -14.37
N LEU A 99 -0.87 -4.35 -14.14
CA LEU A 99 -2.32 -4.42 -13.94
C LEU A 99 -3.12 -3.95 -15.18
N GLY A 100 -2.44 -3.65 -16.29
CA GLY A 100 -3.09 -3.14 -17.51
C GLY A 100 -3.71 -1.74 -17.38
N ILE A 101 -3.29 -0.95 -16.39
CA ILE A 101 -3.75 0.43 -16.18
C ILE A 101 -2.92 1.36 -17.06
N ARG A 102 -3.58 2.24 -17.81
CA ARG A 102 -2.95 3.25 -18.68
C ARG A 102 -2.65 4.53 -17.91
#